data_AF-A0A535PD42-F1
#
_entry.id   AF-A0A535PD42-F1
#
_cell.length_a   1.000
_cell.length_b   1.000
_cell.length_c   1.000
_cell.angle_alpha   90.00
_cell.angle_beta   90.00
_cell.angle_gamma   90.00
#
_symmetry.space_group_name_H-M   'P 1'
#
loop_
_entity.id
_entity.type
_entity.pdbx_description
1 polymer ?
#
loop_
_entity_poly.entity_id
_entity_poly.type
_entity_poly.pdbx_seq_one_letter_code
_entity_poly.pdbx_strand_id
1 'polypeptide(L)'
;MTALLRVVAPVGFGSRRAAHLIERNVMVYRRIYVTLASGFFEPLFYLLAMGFGLGALVGTVPGPDGQPMAYTAFIAPALLAASSMNGAVYESTNILFRLNYEKVYHAALSTPLGVGDVALGELGWSLTRGTIYAVGFMV
;
A
#
# COMPACT_ATOMS: atom_id res chain seq x y z
N MET A 1 -38.63 25.10 -4.46
CA MET A 1 -38.56 23.83 -5.21
C MET A 1 -37.15 23.68 -5.77
N THR A 2 -36.15 23.46 -4.91
CA THR A 2 -34.71 23.60 -5.29
C THR A 2 -33.81 22.65 -4.49
N ALA A 3 -34.33 21.50 -4.06
CA ALA A 3 -33.60 20.57 -3.19
C ALA A 3 -33.30 19.20 -3.83
N LEU A 4 -33.84 18.90 -5.01
CA LEU A 4 -33.79 17.54 -5.59
C LEU A 4 -32.58 17.28 -6.50
N LEU A 5 -31.79 18.30 -6.86
CA LEU A 5 -30.69 18.17 -7.82
C LEU A 5 -29.36 17.65 -7.23
N ARG A 6 -29.28 17.41 -5.91
CA ARG A 6 -28.02 16.99 -5.26
C ARG A 6 -27.81 15.47 -5.16
N VAL A 7 -28.81 14.65 -5.47
CA VAL A 7 -28.78 13.19 -5.16
C VAL A 7 -28.32 12.33 -6.32
N VAL A 8 -28.21 12.88 -7.54
CA VAL A 8 -27.61 12.13 -8.65
C VAL A 8 -26.09 12.26 -8.54
N ALA A 9 -25.46 11.29 -7.86
CA ALA A 9 -24.02 11.09 -7.99
C ALA A 9 -23.74 10.92 -9.49
N PRO A 10 -22.94 11.80 -10.12
CA PRO A 10 -22.63 11.63 -11.53
C PRO A 10 -21.99 10.25 -11.68
N VAL A 11 -22.51 9.45 -12.62
CA VAL A 11 -21.90 8.19 -13.06
C VAL A 11 -20.65 8.57 -13.87
N GLY A 12 -19.67 9.15 -13.18
CA GLY A 12 -18.37 9.53 -13.69
C GLY A 12 -17.30 8.75 -12.94
N PHE A 13 -16.17 8.52 -13.59
CA PHE A 13 -14.95 8.02 -12.96
C PHE A 13 -14.47 9.02 -11.89
N GLY A 14 -15.05 8.94 -10.69
CA GLY A 14 -14.65 9.74 -9.54
C GLY A 14 -15.03 11.22 -9.56
N SER A 15 -15.05 11.77 -8.36
CA SER A 15 -15.22 13.16 -8.01
C SER A 15 -14.20 13.52 -6.93
N ARG A 16 -14.14 14.81 -6.56
CA ARG A 16 -13.32 15.28 -5.42
C ARG A 16 -13.65 14.59 -4.10
N ARG A 17 -14.82 13.94 -4.01
CA ARG A 17 -15.27 13.24 -2.79
C ARG A 17 -14.46 11.97 -2.50
N ALA A 18 -13.78 11.39 -3.50
CA ALA A 18 -12.88 10.26 -3.30
C ALA A 18 -11.79 10.52 -2.24
N ALA A 19 -11.35 11.78 -2.09
CA ALA A 19 -10.37 12.18 -1.08
C ALA A 19 -10.84 11.94 0.35
N HIS A 20 -12.16 12.03 0.63
CA HIS A 20 -12.70 11.77 1.96
C HIS A 20 -12.59 10.31 2.36
N LEU A 21 -12.62 9.39 1.39
CA LEU A 21 -12.40 7.98 1.69
C LEU A 21 -10.94 7.70 2.02
N ILE A 22 -10.01 8.37 1.33
CA ILE A 22 -8.58 8.32 1.65
C ILE A 22 -8.34 8.87 3.07
N GLU A 23 -8.93 10.01 3.42
CA GLU A 23 -8.86 10.59 4.77
C GLU A 23 -9.37 9.61 5.84
N ARG A 24 -10.50 8.95 5.57
CA ARG A 24 -11.03 7.90 6.45
C ARG A 24 -10.03 6.75 6.62
N ASN A 25 -9.40 6.29 5.54
CA ASN A 25 -8.37 5.25 5.61
C ASN A 25 -7.14 5.70 6.41
N VAL A 26 -6.66 6.94 6.22
CA VAL A 26 -5.57 7.54 7.01
C VAL A 26 -5.91 7.52 8.50
N MET A 27 -7.13 7.94 8.87
CA MET A 27 -7.58 8.00 10.26
C MET A 27 -7.69 6.64 10.92
N VAL A 28 -8.08 5.61 10.16
CA VAL A 28 -8.08 4.22 10.63
C VAL A 28 -6.65 3.72 10.81
N TYR A 29 -5.78 3.94 9.82
CA TYR A 29 -4.39 3.48 9.86
C TYR A 29 -3.54 4.18 10.93
N ARG A 30 -3.89 5.39 11.37
CA ARG A 30 -3.27 6.01 12.56
C ARG A 30 -3.42 5.16 13.83
N ARG A 31 -4.49 4.38 13.95
CA ARG A 31 -4.68 3.45 15.08
C ARG A 31 -4.03 2.09 14.85
N ILE A 32 -3.85 1.68 13.60
CA ILE A 32 -3.33 0.35 13.22
C ILE A 32 -1.93 0.48 12.59
N TYR A 33 -1.16 1.48 13.02
CA TYR A 33 0.16 1.78 12.44
C TYR A 33 1.16 0.63 12.65
N VAL A 34 0.95 -0.21 13.67
CA VAL A 34 1.81 -1.37 13.95
C VAL A 34 1.76 -2.37 12.80
N THR A 35 0.60 -2.59 12.18
CA THR A 35 0.45 -3.47 11.00
C THR A 35 1.13 -2.87 9.77
N LEU A 36 1.17 -1.54 9.67
CA LEU A 36 1.92 -0.87 8.61
C LEU A 36 3.43 -1.08 8.84
N ALA A 37 3.90 -0.86 10.06
CA ALA A 37 5.30 -1.00 10.45
C ALA A 37 5.80 -2.45 10.30
N SER A 38 5.03 -3.45 10.75
CA SER A 38 5.44 -4.86 10.69
C SER A 38 5.74 -5.32 9.26
N GLY A 39 4.95 -4.88 8.27
CA GLY A 39 5.19 -5.21 6.86
C GLY A 39 6.46 -4.57 6.27
N PHE A 40 6.99 -3.51 6.89
CA PHE A 40 8.28 -2.92 6.51
C PHE A 40 9.45 -3.61 7.20
N PHE A 41 9.29 -3.94 8.48
CA PHE A 41 10.36 -4.55 9.27
C PHE A 41 10.69 -5.99 8.86
N GLU A 42 9.71 -6.76 8.38
CA GLU A 42 9.94 -8.13 7.91
C GLU A 42 11.05 -8.21 6.82
N PRO A 43 10.96 -7.50 5.69
CA PRO A 43 11.99 -7.51 4.67
C PRO A 43 13.31 -6.86 5.12
N LEU A 44 13.27 -5.89 6.06
CA LEU A 44 14.47 -5.34 6.69
C LEU A 44 15.21 -6.41 7.52
N PHE A 45 14.48 -7.19 8.31
CA PHE A 45 15.05 -8.30 9.08
C PHE A 45 15.57 -9.41 8.17
N TYR A 46 14.90 -9.69 7.05
CA TYR A 46 15.45 -10.58 6.01
C TYR A 46 16.77 -10.06 5.46
N LEU A 47 16.85 -8.77 5.12
CA LEU A 47 18.09 -8.18 4.63
C LEU A 47 19.20 -8.27 5.69
N LEU A 48 18.87 -7.99 6.95
CA LEU A 48 19.81 -8.07 8.07
C LEU A 48 20.30 -9.51 8.30
N ALA A 49 19.39 -10.49 8.30
CA ALA A 49 19.72 -11.91 8.43
C ALA A 49 20.58 -12.40 7.25
N MET A 50 20.21 -12.06 6.02
CA MET A 50 20.94 -12.45 4.81
C MET A 50 22.27 -11.71 4.69
N GLY A 51 22.35 -10.47 5.15
CA GLY A 51 23.57 -9.67 5.13
C GLY A 51 24.62 -10.12 6.14
N PHE A 52 24.22 -10.37 7.39
CA PHE A 52 25.13 -10.88 8.42
C PHE A 52 25.44 -12.38 8.26
N GLY A 53 24.47 -13.18 7.80
CA GLY A 53 24.65 -14.61 7.60
C GLY A 53 25.29 -14.94 6.25
N LEU A 54 24.51 -14.82 5.18
CA LEU A 54 24.94 -15.21 3.82
C LEU A 54 25.96 -14.24 3.22
N GLY A 55 25.87 -12.95 3.51
CA GLY A 55 26.80 -11.93 3.03
C GLY A 55 28.23 -12.18 3.49
N ALA A 56 28.43 -12.71 4.69
CA ALA A 56 29.75 -13.11 5.19
C ALA A 56 30.32 -14.36 4.48
N LEU A 57 29.45 -15.23 3.95
CA LEU A 57 29.84 -16.47 3.26
C LEU A 57 30.07 -16.26 1.76
N VAL A 58 29.26 -15.41 1.11
CA VAL A 58 29.32 -15.13 -0.33
C VAL A 58 30.28 -13.98 -0.65
N GLY A 59 30.36 -12.96 0.22
CA GLY A 59 31.23 -11.79 0.05
C GLY A 59 30.79 -10.87 -1.09
N THR A 60 31.22 -11.17 -2.32
CA THR A 60 31.02 -10.32 -3.50
C THR A 60 30.45 -11.11 -4.67
N VAL A 61 29.48 -10.52 -5.36
CA VAL A 61 28.79 -11.09 -6.51
C VAL A 61 29.04 -10.18 -7.72
N PRO A 62 29.19 -10.70 -8.94
CA PRO A 62 29.20 -9.85 -10.14
C PRO A 62 27.86 -9.12 -10.27
N GLY A 63 27.90 -7.80 -10.19
CA GLY A 63 26.73 -6.94 -10.37
C GLY A 63 26.29 -6.84 -11.84
N PRO A 64 25.19 -6.11 -12.11
CA PRO A 64 24.66 -5.91 -13.47
C PRO A 64 25.69 -5.33 -14.45
N ASP A 65 26.59 -4.48 -13.95
CA ASP A 65 27.65 -3.83 -14.71
C ASP A 65 28.98 -4.64 -14.75
N GLY A 66 28.96 -5.88 -14.26
CA GLY A 66 30.13 -6.75 -14.17
C GLY A 66 31.12 -6.42 -13.04
N GLN A 67 30.92 -5.32 -12.32
CA GLN A 67 31.73 -4.94 -11.16
C GLN A 67 31.35 -5.77 -9.92
N PRO A 68 32.31 -6.10 -9.04
CA PRO A 68 32.02 -6.81 -7.80
C PRO A 68 31.17 -5.94 -6.88
N MET A 69 30.02 -6.45 -6.46
CA MET A 69 29.09 -5.79 -5.55
C MET A 69 28.84 -6.68 -4.33
N ALA A 70 28.65 -6.05 -3.17
CA ALA A 70 28.28 -6.78 -1.95
C ALA A 70 26.95 -7.53 -2.16
N TYR A 71 26.86 -8.76 -1.66
CA TYR A 71 25.63 -9.56 -1.76
C TYR A 71 24.40 -8.83 -1.19
N THR A 72 24.59 -8.05 -0.12
CA THR A 72 23.56 -7.20 0.48
C THR A 72 23.01 -6.15 -0.49
N ALA A 73 23.89 -5.46 -1.23
CA ALA A 73 23.49 -4.46 -2.22
C ALA A 73 22.81 -5.10 -3.44
N PHE A 74 23.15 -6.36 -3.76
CA PHE A 74 22.49 -7.12 -4.81
C PHE A 74 21.05 -7.52 -4.45
N ILE A 75 20.80 -7.96 -3.21
CA ILE A 75 19.47 -8.44 -2.79
C ILE A 75 18.54 -7.32 -2.31
N ALA A 76 19.09 -6.19 -1.86
CA ALA A 76 18.34 -5.05 -1.35
C ALA A 76 17.19 -4.59 -2.29
N PRO A 77 17.41 -4.35 -3.60
CA PRO A 77 16.34 -3.93 -4.51
C PRO A 77 15.25 -4.99 -4.71
N ALA A 78 15.60 -6.28 -4.68
CA ALA A 78 14.63 -7.37 -4.77
C ALA A 78 13.74 -7.42 -3.52
N LEU A 79 14.31 -7.20 -2.34
CA LEU A 79 13.57 -7.12 -1.08
C LEU A 79 12.69 -5.87 -1.01
N LEU A 80 13.15 -4.72 -1.50
CA LEU A 80 12.33 -3.52 -1.69
C LEU A 80 11.10 -3.85 -2.55
N ALA A 81 11.30 -4.46 -3.73
CA ALA A 81 10.21 -4.79 -4.64
C ALA A 81 9.21 -5.76 -4.00
N ALA A 82 9.70 -6.80 -3.31
CA ALA A 82 8.86 -7.76 -2.60
C ALA A 82 8.06 -7.10 -1.46
N SER A 83 8.68 -6.18 -0.71
CA SER A 83 8.02 -5.45 0.40
C SER A 83 6.87 -4.56 -0.08
N SER A 84 7.11 -3.76 -1.13
CA SER A 84 6.08 -2.91 -1.74
C SER A 84 4.94 -3.75 -2.33
N MET A 85 5.27 -4.87 -2.99
CA MET A 85 4.26 -5.77 -3.56
C MET A 85 3.39 -6.38 -2.46
N ASN A 86 3.99 -6.91 -1.40
CA ASN A 86 3.25 -7.47 -0.27
C ASN A 86 2.31 -6.42 0.36
N GLY A 87 2.79 -5.20 0.58
CA GLY A 87 1.98 -4.10 1.10
C GLY A 87 0.74 -3.80 0.24
N ALA A 88 0.91 -3.77 -1.09
CA ALA A 88 -0.17 -3.53 -2.03
C ALA A 88 -1.15 -4.71 -2.13
N VAL A 89 -0.65 -5.95 -2.09
CA VAL A 89 -1.47 -7.17 -2.11
C VAL A 89 -2.32 -7.26 -0.84
N TYR A 90 -1.74 -7.08 0.33
CA TYR A 90 -2.47 -7.10 1.60
C TYR A 90 -3.63 -6.09 1.61
N GLU A 91 -3.40 -4.87 1.12
CA GLU A 91 -4.47 -3.86 1.06
C GLU A 91 -5.55 -4.24 0.03
N SER A 92 -5.13 -4.71 -1.15
CA SER A 92 -6.05 -5.07 -2.24
C SER A 92 -6.93 -6.27 -1.88
N THR A 93 -6.38 -7.25 -1.16
CA THR A 93 -7.17 -8.40 -0.66
C THR A 93 -8.11 -7.96 0.47
N ASN A 94 -7.69 -7.02 1.33
CA ASN A 94 -8.51 -6.55 2.43
C ASN A 94 -9.79 -5.83 1.95
N ILE A 95 -9.78 -5.23 0.76
CA ILE A 95 -10.98 -4.64 0.14
C ILE A 95 -12.11 -5.69 0.02
N LEU A 96 -11.78 -6.93 -0.38
CA LEU A 96 -12.76 -8.01 -0.50
C LEU A 96 -13.42 -8.30 0.86
N PHE A 97 -12.64 -8.27 1.93
CA PHE A 97 -13.12 -8.53 3.29
C PHE A 97 -14.02 -7.40 3.80
N ARG A 98 -13.59 -6.15 3.54
CA ARG A 98 -14.33 -4.93 3.89
C ARG A 98 -15.64 -4.79 3.11
N LEU A 99 -15.73 -5.39 1.93
CA LEU A 99 -16.94 -5.48 1.12
C LEU A 99 -17.90 -6.55 1.61
N ASN A 100 -17.42 -7.78 1.80
CA ASN A 100 -18.30 -8.92 2.10
C ASN A 100 -18.68 -9.04 3.58
N TYR A 101 -17.75 -8.75 4.50
CA TYR A 101 -17.93 -9.03 5.92
C TYR A 101 -18.17 -7.77 6.74
N GLU A 102 -17.25 -6.79 6.68
CA GLU A 102 -17.38 -5.57 7.48
C GLU A 102 -18.45 -4.60 6.92
N LYS A 103 -18.85 -4.78 5.66
CA LYS A 103 -19.88 -4.00 4.98
C LYS A 103 -19.61 -2.49 5.02
N VAL A 104 -18.34 -2.10 5.10
CA VAL A 104 -17.93 -0.69 5.24
C VAL A 104 -18.39 0.14 4.04
N TYR A 105 -18.40 -0.47 2.85
CA TYR A 105 -18.83 0.19 1.63
C TYR A 105 -20.33 0.45 1.58
N HIS A 106 -21.16 -0.36 2.26
CA HIS A 106 -22.59 -0.08 2.38
C HIS A 106 -22.84 1.19 3.21
N ALA A 107 -22.07 1.39 4.28
CA ALA A 107 -22.11 2.62 5.07
C ALA A 107 -21.50 3.82 4.32
N ALA A 108 -20.50 3.62 3.47
CA ALA A 108 -19.97 4.69 2.63
C ALA A 108 -20.99 5.15 1.56
N LEU A 109 -21.69 4.21 0.92
CA LEU A 109 -22.68 4.48 -0.12
C LEU A 109 -24.01 5.05 0.41
N SER A 110 -24.25 5.05 1.72
CA SER A 110 -25.39 5.77 2.32
C SER A 110 -25.12 7.29 2.46
N THR A 111 -23.87 7.71 2.26
CA THR A 111 -23.46 9.12 2.16
C THR A 111 -23.47 9.55 0.67
N PRO A 112 -23.28 10.84 0.31
CA PRO A 112 -23.30 11.27 -1.09
C PRO A 112 -22.04 10.83 -1.91
N LEU A 113 -21.38 9.73 -1.53
CA LEU A 113 -20.28 9.11 -2.25
C LEU A 113 -20.81 8.15 -3.32
N GLY A 114 -20.30 8.27 -4.55
CA GLY A 114 -20.59 7.31 -5.62
C GLY A 114 -19.67 6.08 -5.57
N VAL A 115 -20.05 5.02 -6.27
CA VAL A 115 -19.22 3.79 -6.40
C VAL A 115 -17.84 4.10 -6.99
N GLY A 116 -17.77 4.99 -7.99
CA GLY A 116 -16.51 5.43 -8.59
C GLY A 116 -15.60 6.19 -7.61
N ASP A 117 -16.17 6.99 -6.71
CA ASP A 117 -15.42 7.69 -5.66
C ASP A 117 -14.79 6.70 -4.68
N VAL A 118 -15.54 5.65 -4.33
CA VAL A 118 -15.09 4.61 -3.40
C VAL A 118 -13.95 3.79 -4.02
N ALA A 119 -14.10 3.37 -5.27
CA ALA A 119 -13.07 2.62 -5.98
C ALA A 119 -11.75 3.43 -6.09
N LEU A 120 -11.84 4.71 -6.45
CA LEU A 120 -10.66 5.58 -6.55
C LEU A 120 -10.04 5.90 -5.20
N GLY A 121 -10.84 6.04 -4.15
CA GLY A 121 -10.35 6.24 -2.79
C GLY A 121 -9.57 5.04 -2.27
N GLU A 122 -10.06 3.82 -2.48
CA GLU A 122 -9.33 2.60 -2.09
C GLU A 122 -8.10 2.36 -2.97
N LEU A 123 -8.19 2.58 -4.29
CA LEU A 123 -7.02 2.52 -5.19
C LEU A 123 -5.94 3.52 -4.79
N GLY A 124 -6.32 4.77 -4.53
CA GLY A 124 -5.40 5.81 -4.08
C GLY A 124 -4.74 5.46 -2.76
N TRP A 125 -5.48 4.84 -1.83
CA TRP A 125 -4.93 4.36 -0.57
C TRP A 125 -3.94 3.21 -0.75
N SER A 126 -4.28 2.19 -1.54
CA SER A 126 -3.38 1.08 -1.87
C SER A 126 -2.08 1.56 -2.51
N LEU A 127 -2.17 2.52 -3.44
CA LEU A 127 -1.00 3.13 -4.07
C LEU A 127 -0.15 3.89 -3.05
N THR A 128 -0.77 4.76 -2.25
CA THR A 128 -0.06 5.55 -1.23
C THR A 128 0.73 4.65 -0.29
N ARG A 129 0.13 3.55 0.16
CA ARG A 129 0.78 2.57 1.03
C ARG A 129 1.97 1.89 0.35
N GLY A 130 1.79 1.44 -0.89
CA GLY A 130 2.87 0.84 -1.70
C GLY A 130 4.03 1.81 -1.92
N THR A 131 3.73 3.10 -2.15
CA THR A 131 4.73 4.17 -2.28
C THR A 131 5.48 4.42 -0.98
N ILE A 132 4.81 4.41 0.18
CA ILE A 132 5.47 4.56 1.48
C ILE A 132 6.53 3.46 1.69
N TYR A 133 6.21 2.21 1.35
CA TYR A 133 7.16 1.11 1.45
C TYR A 133 8.34 1.25 0.48
N ALA A 134 8.08 1.69 -0.76
CA ALA A 134 9.14 1.92 -1.75
C ALA A 134 10.08 3.04 -1.32
N VAL A 135 9.54 4.17 -0.84
CA VAL A 135 10.33 5.31 -0.36
C VAL A 135 11.14 4.94 0.88
N GLY A 136 10.56 4.18 1.81
CA GLY A 136 11.25 3.77 3.03
C GLY A 136 12.49 2.91 2.82
N PHE A 137 12.57 2.17 1.71
CA PHE A 137 13.74 1.36 1.33
C PHE A 137 14.73 2.11 0.43
N MET A 138 14.32 3.24 -0.16
CA MET A 138 15.19 4.07 -0.99
C MET A 138 16.13 4.96 -0.15
N VAL A 139 15.79 5.16 1.13
CA VAL A 139 16.61 5.85 2.15
C VAL A 139 17.44 4.84 2.92
#